data_AF-A0A1E5V1E2-F1
#
_entry.id   AF-A0A1E5V1E2-F1
#
_cell.length_a   1.000
_cell.length_b   1.000
_cell.length_c   1.000
_cell.angle_alpha   90.00
_cell.angle_beta   90.00
_cell.angle_gamma   90.00
#
_symmetry.space_group_name_H-M   'P 1'
#
loop_
_entity.id
_entity.type
_entity.pdbx_description
1 polymer ?
#
loop_
_entity_poly.entity_id
_entity_poly.type
_entity_poly.pdbx_seq_one_letter_code
_entity_poly.pdbx_strand_id
1 'polypeptide(L)'
;MSQAKQDERSATNSNHQAISSESQGNTELNVAFNMFCKGISGYGPFWDHCLEYWRESITNSDRVLFLKYEEMMVKPVKFVKALASFLGAPFTSEEEDGGVPEEVVRLCSFKTLSGLNNSQTELVQRGNVVVKKSAYFRRGKVGDWVNHISEEMGRKLDYTVEEKLKGSGLVF
;
A
#
# COMPACT_ATOMS: atom_id res chain seq x y z
N MET A 1 -7.71 -5.96 -12.90
CA MET A 1 -8.10 -4.54 -12.71
C MET A 1 -6.80 -3.75 -12.68
N SER A 2 -6.66 -2.65 -13.43
CA SER A 2 -5.37 -1.95 -13.68
C SER A 2 -4.52 -1.71 -12.41
N GLN A 3 -3.24 -2.01 -12.54
CA GLN A 3 -2.14 -2.16 -11.59
C GLN A 3 -1.47 -0.84 -11.20
N ALA A 4 -1.84 0.27 -11.84
CA ALA A 4 -1.55 1.62 -11.35
C ALA A 4 -2.01 1.90 -9.89
N LYS A 5 -2.72 0.94 -9.26
CA LYS A 5 -3.35 1.00 -7.93
C LYS A 5 -2.43 0.75 -6.73
N GLN A 6 -1.31 0.01 -6.87
CA GLN A 6 -0.39 -0.24 -5.75
C GLN A 6 0.84 0.67 -5.77
N ASP A 7 1.30 1.05 -6.95
CA ASP A 7 2.64 1.60 -7.16
C ASP A 7 2.77 3.09 -6.84
N GLU A 8 1.65 3.84 -6.84
CA GLU A 8 1.65 5.23 -6.39
C GLU A 8 2.13 5.34 -4.93
N ARG A 9 1.84 4.36 -4.07
CA ARG A 9 2.21 4.40 -2.64
C ARG A 9 3.72 4.33 -2.41
N SER A 10 4.47 3.62 -3.25
CA SER A 10 5.94 3.58 -3.14
C SER A 10 6.60 4.80 -3.79
N ALA A 11 6.07 5.28 -4.91
CA ALA A 11 6.63 6.44 -5.61
C ALA A 11 6.31 7.80 -4.95
N THR A 12 5.09 7.97 -4.41
CA THR A 12 4.68 9.25 -3.79
C THR A 12 5.22 9.45 -2.37
N ASN A 13 5.55 8.38 -1.64
CA ASN A 13 6.15 8.48 -0.31
C ASN A 13 7.62 8.96 -0.35
N SER A 14 8.25 8.97 -1.53
CA SER A 14 9.61 9.47 -1.72
C SER A 14 9.69 10.95 -2.09
N ASN A 15 8.59 11.58 -2.55
CA ASN A 15 8.66 12.89 -3.23
C ASN A 15 7.73 13.97 -2.66
N HIS A 16 7.30 13.90 -1.41
CA HIS A 16 6.53 15.00 -0.83
C HIS A 16 7.41 16.05 -0.13
N GLN A 17 8.29 16.69 -0.90
CA GLN A 17 8.72 18.06 -0.66
C GLN A 17 8.90 18.79 -1.99
N ALA A 18 8.40 20.03 -2.04
CA ALA A 18 8.42 21.01 -3.12
C ALA A 18 7.38 20.80 -4.24
N ILE A 19 6.27 21.56 -4.19
CA ILE A 19 5.55 21.95 -5.41
C ILE A 19 5.23 23.45 -5.31
N SER A 20 5.97 24.24 -6.07
CA SER A 20 5.50 25.50 -6.64
C SER A 20 5.82 25.50 -8.15
N SER A 21 4.79 25.82 -8.95
CA SER A 21 4.71 25.81 -10.43
C SER A 21 4.29 24.48 -11.10
N GLU A 22 3.16 24.52 -11.80
CA GLU A 22 2.47 23.38 -12.45
C GLU A 22 3.28 22.74 -13.61
N SER A 23 4.23 23.46 -14.20
CA SER A 23 5.08 22.95 -15.29
C SER A 23 6.31 22.16 -14.79
N GLN A 24 6.86 22.51 -13.62
CA GLN A 24 7.95 21.76 -12.98
C GLN A 24 7.45 20.44 -12.38
N GLY A 25 6.28 20.45 -11.73
CA GLY A 25 5.70 19.24 -11.10
C GLY A 25 5.40 18.11 -12.09
N ASN A 26 5.00 18.43 -13.33
CA ASN A 26 4.73 17.41 -14.34
C ASN A 26 6.03 16.75 -14.86
N THR A 27 7.13 17.51 -14.95
CA THR A 27 8.43 16.98 -15.39
C THR A 27 9.04 16.07 -14.32
N GLU A 28 8.97 16.47 -13.05
CA GLU A 28 9.47 15.66 -11.93
C GLU A 28 8.70 14.36 -11.75
N LEU A 29 7.37 14.40 -11.86
CA LEU A 29 6.54 13.19 -11.80
C LEU A 29 6.89 12.22 -12.94
N ASN A 30 7.05 12.71 -14.17
CA ASN A 30 7.46 11.91 -15.31
C ASN A 30 8.80 11.22 -15.06
N VAL A 31 9.79 11.95 -14.53
CA VAL A 31 11.12 11.39 -14.21
C VAL A 31 11.00 10.33 -13.13
N ALA A 32 10.29 10.63 -12.02
CA ALA A 32 10.09 9.69 -10.92
C ALA A 32 9.35 8.42 -11.37
N PHE A 33 8.29 8.57 -12.15
CA PHE A 33 7.53 7.46 -12.73
C PHE A 33 8.42 6.56 -13.61
N ASN A 34 9.23 7.17 -14.48
CA ASN A 34 10.13 6.41 -15.35
C ASN A 34 11.25 5.71 -14.57
N MET A 35 11.78 6.34 -13.51
CA MET A 35 12.75 5.70 -12.60
C MET A 35 12.11 4.50 -11.89
N PHE A 36 10.89 4.67 -11.37
CA PHE A 36 10.13 3.60 -10.72
C PHE A 36 9.89 2.41 -11.67
N CYS A 37 9.43 2.66 -12.90
CA CYS A 37 9.25 1.60 -13.91
C CYS A 37 10.55 0.84 -14.23
N LYS A 38 11.70 1.51 -14.12
CA LYS A 38 13.03 0.90 -14.28
C LYS A 38 13.52 0.18 -13.02
N GLY A 39 12.73 0.15 -11.95
CA GLY A 39 13.10 -0.43 -10.65
C GLY A 39 14.01 0.46 -9.79
N ILE A 40 14.25 1.71 -10.21
CA ILE A 40 15.08 2.68 -9.49
C ILE A 40 14.19 3.43 -8.50
N SER A 41 13.99 2.85 -7.34
CA SER A 41 13.23 3.44 -6.23
C SER A 41 13.84 3.01 -4.89
N GLY A 42 13.50 3.71 -3.81
CA GLY A 42 13.85 3.26 -2.45
C GLY A 42 13.31 1.85 -2.21
N TYR A 43 14.17 0.92 -1.79
CA TYR A 43 13.87 -0.51 -1.63
C TYR A 43 13.38 -1.22 -2.93
N GLY A 44 13.59 -0.62 -4.10
CA GLY A 44 13.22 -1.21 -5.39
C GLY A 44 14.23 -2.24 -5.89
N PRO A 45 13.87 -3.02 -6.93
CA PRO A 45 12.62 -2.94 -7.69
C PRO A 45 11.38 -3.46 -6.93
N PHE A 46 10.25 -2.77 -7.03
CA PHE A 46 9.02 -3.12 -6.31
C PHE A 46 8.51 -4.53 -6.61
N TRP A 47 8.51 -4.91 -7.89
CA TRP A 47 8.05 -6.23 -8.34
C TRP A 47 8.90 -7.36 -7.77
N ASP A 48 10.22 -7.18 -7.72
CA ASP A 48 11.14 -8.18 -7.19
C ASP A 48 10.88 -8.39 -5.69
N HIS A 49 10.73 -7.28 -4.95
CA HIS A 49 10.34 -7.32 -3.54
C HIS A 49 9.00 -8.06 -3.33
N CYS A 50 7.98 -7.77 -4.13
CA CYS A 50 6.70 -8.49 -4.05
C CYS A 50 6.84 -9.98 -4.37
N LEU A 51 7.61 -10.34 -5.40
CA LEU A 51 7.83 -11.71 -5.84
C LEU A 51 8.62 -12.54 -4.82
N GLU A 52 9.58 -11.95 -4.13
CA GLU A 52 10.32 -12.60 -3.05
C GLU A 52 9.36 -13.02 -1.93
N TYR A 53 8.59 -12.07 -1.38
CA TYR A 53 7.63 -12.38 -0.32
C TYR A 53 6.47 -13.27 -0.79
N TRP A 54 6.06 -13.16 -2.06
CA TRP A 54 5.05 -14.04 -2.63
C TRP A 54 5.54 -15.50 -2.66
N ARG A 55 6.73 -15.74 -3.20
CA ARG A 55 7.32 -17.09 -3.23
C ARG A 55 7.53 -17.65 -1.83
N GLU A 56 7.97 -16.80 -0.91
CA GLU A 56 8.14 -17.18 0.49
C GLU A 56 6.80 -17.55 1.15
N SER A 57 5.72 -16.82 0.86
CA SER A 57 4.39 -17.14 1.38
C SER A 57 3.82 -18.46 0.88
N ILE A 58 4.22 -18.90 -0.31
CA ILE A 58 3.86 -20.22 -0.85
C ILE A 58 4.68 -21.31 -0.17
N THR A 59 5.98 -21.07 0.04
CA THR A 59 6.92 -22.07 0.57
C THR A 59 6.78 -22.25 2.09
N ASN A 60 6.55 -21.16 2.82
CA ASN A 60 6.51 -21.09 4.28
C ASN A 60 5.20 -20.40 4.73
N SER A 61 4.06 -20.95 4.31
CA SER A 61 2.73 -20.36 4.57
C SER A 61 2.36 -20.27 6.05
N ASP A 62 3.02 -21.02 6.92
CA ASP A 62 2.91 -20.95 8.38
C ASP A 62 3.70 -19.78 8.99
N ARG A 63 4.65 -19.21 8.25
CA ARG A 63 5.55 -18.12 8.70
C ARG A 63 5.38 -16.82 7.96
N VAL A 64 4.80 -16.85 6.76
CA VAL A 64 4.57 -15.66 5.94
C VAL A 64 3.13 -15.61 5.44
N LEU A 65 2.39 -14.63 5.97
CA LEU A 65 1.06 -14.28 5.49
C LEU A 65 1.16 -13.14 4.46
N PHE A 66 0.88 -13.45 3.20
CA PHE A 66 0.86 -12.45 2.12
C PHE A 66 -0.54 -11.85 1.97
N LEU A 67 -0.63 -10.52 2.09
CA LEU A 67 -1.89 -9.78 2.03
C LEU A 67 -1.87 -8.74 0.92
N LYS A 68 -2.97 -8.65 0.17
CA LYS A 68 -3.18 -7.59 -0.83
C LYS A 68 -4.07 -6.50 -0.27
N TYR A 69 -3.63 -5.25 -0.40
CA TYR A 69 -4.31 -4.10 0.20
C TYR A 69 -5.74 -3.95 -0.32
N GLU A 70 -5.96 -4.08 -1.63
CA GLU A 70 -7.27 -3.97 -2.27
C GLU A 70 -8.25 -5.01 -1.75
N GLU A 71 -7.81 -6.26 -1.60
CA GLU A 71 -8.65 -7.34 -1.07
C GLU A 71 -9.00 -7.09 0.40
N MET A 72 -8.03 -6.61 1.18
CA MET A 72 -8.25 -6.23 2.58
C MET A 72 -9.26 -5.08 2.70
N MET A 73 -9.22 -4.10 1.79
CA MET A 73 -10.17 -2.99 1.79
C MET A 73 -11.59 -3.43 1.42
N VAL A 74 -11.76 -4.49 0.61
CA VAL A 74 -13.07 -5.03 0.25
C VAL A 74 -13.65 -5.92 1.35
N LYS A 75 -12.81 -6.72 2.03
CA LYS A 75 -13.25 -7.70 3.05
C LYS A 75 -12.42 -7.62 4.34
N PRO A 76 -12.41 -6.48 5.04
CA PRO A 76 -11.47 -6.24 6.15
C PRO A 76 -11.64 -7.24 7.29
N VAL A 77 -12.87 -7.58 7.67
CA VAL A 77 -13.14 -8.56 8.75
C VAL A 77 -12.56 -9.94 8.43
N LYS A 78 -12.70 -10.40 7.18
CA LYS A 78 -12.12 -11.69 6.75
C LYS A 78 -10.61 -11.71 6.98
N PHE A 79 -9.92 -10.64 6.62
CA PHE A 79 -8.47 -10.57 6.73
C PHE A 79 -7.99 -10.33 8.16
N VAL A 80 -8.74 -9.60 8.99
CA VAL A 80 -8.45 -9.48 10.43
C VAL A 80 -8.56 -10.83 11.12
N LYS A 81 -9.59 -11.62 10.83
CA LYS A 81 -9.73 -12.99 11.35
C LYS A 81 -8.58 -13.88 10.90
N ALA A 82 -8.24 -13.86 9.60
CA ALA A 82 -7.12 -14.62 9.07
C ALA A 82 -5.77 -14.23 9.71
N LEU A 83 -5.55 -12.94 9.93
CA LEU A 83 -4.36 -12.43 10.62
C LEU A 83 -4.30 -12.89 12.07
N ALA A 84 -5.42 -12.84 12.80
CA ALA A 84 -5.51 -13.29 14.18
C ALA A 84 -5.19 -14.80 14.30
N SER A 85 -5.78 -15.63 13.42
CA SER A 85 -5.44 -17.06 13.32
C SER A 85 -3.97 -17.30 13.00
N PHE A 86 -3.40 -16.53 12.06
CA PHE A 86 -2.00 -16.64 11.68
C PHE A 86 -1.04 -16.27 12.81
N LEU A 87 -1.40 -15.30 13.65
CA LEU A 87 -0.65 -14.91 14.84
C LEU A 87 -0.81 -15.89 16.02
N GLY A 88 -1.58 -16.97 15.86
CA GLY A 88 -1.85 -17.95 16.92
C GLY A 88 -2.88 -17.49 17.95
N ALA A 89 -3.66 -16.45 17.65
CA ALA A 89 -4.70 -15.91 18.51
C ALA A 89 -6.03 -15.79 17.73
N PRO A 90 -6.62 -16.90 17.26
CA PRO A 90 -7.90 -16.85 16.57
C PRO A 90 -8.99 -16.33 17.52
N PHE A 91 -9.94 -15.58 16.96
CA PHE A 91 -11.12 -15.14 17.71
C PHE A 91 -11.95 -16.34 18.18
N THR A 92 -12.51 -16.26 19.38
CA THR A 92 -13.47 -17.27 19.87
C THR A 92 -14.85 -17.06 19.25
N SER A 93 -15.71 -18.07 19.30
CA SER A 93 -17.10 -17.94 18.84
C SER A 93 -17.84 -16.82 19.55
N GLU A 94 -17.60 -16.63 20.85
CA GLU A 94 -18.19 -15.55 21.64
C GLU A 94 -17.70 -14.18 21.20
N GLU A 95 -16.41 -14.04 20.84
CA GLU A 95 -15.85 -12.79 20.32
C GLU A 95 -16.40 -12.47 18.93
N GLU A 96 -16.54 -13.48 18.07
CA GLU A 96 -17.15 -13.32 16.74
C GLU A 96 -18.63 -12.94 16.84
N ASP A 97 -19.41 -13.66 17.64
CA ASP A 97 -20.83 -13.37 17.88
C ASP A 97 -21.02 -12.01 18.56
N GLY A 98 -20.04 -11.60 19.39
CA GLY A 98 -19.98 -10.29 20.03
C GLY A 98 -19.52 -9.15 19.11
N GLY A 99 -19.13 -9.43 17.87
CA GLY A 99 -18.69 -8.42 16.90
C GLY A 99 -17.30 -7.81 17.18
N VAL A 100 -16.44 -8.51 17.92
CA VAL A 100 -15.07 -8.06 18.21
C VAL A 100 -14.24 -7.85 16.93
N PRO A 101 -14.29 -8.74 15.91
CA PRO A 101 -13.58 -8.52 14.65
C PRO A 101 -13.98 -7.21 13.94
N GLU A 102 -15.27 -6.89 13.90
CA GLU A 102 -15.82 -5.66 13.33
C GLU A 102 -15.33 -4.43 14.10
N GLU A 103 -15.26 -4.54 15.43
CA GLU A 103 -14.77 -3.46 16.29
C GLU A 103 -13.28 -3.20 16.09
N VAL A 104 -12.45 -4.25 15.95
CA VAL A 104 -11.04 -4.12 15.57
C VAL A 104 -10.91 -3.41 14.23
N VAL A 105 -11.69 -3.80 13.22
CA VAL A 105 -11.71 -3.13 11.91
C VAL A 105 -12.08 -1.66 12.05
N ARG A 106 -13.09 -1.34 12.87
CA ARG A 106 -13.53 0.05 13.11
C ARG A 106 -12.44 0.88 13.76
N LEU A 107 -11.78 0.36 14.80
CA LEU A 107 -10.70 1.04 15.53
C LEU A 107 -9.48 1.29 14.62
N CYS A 108 -9.10 0.31 13.81
CA CYS A 108 -7.97 0.41 12.88
C CYS A 108 -8.34 1.06 11.54
N SER A 109 -9.58 1.50 11.34
CA SER A 109 -10.01 2.10 10.08
C SER A 109 -9.30 3.42 9.81
N PHE A 110 -9.13 3.75 8.53
CA PHE A 110 -8.56 5.03 8.10
C PHE A 110 -9.30 6.21 8.76
N LYS A 111 -10.64 6.17 8.79
CA LYS A 111 -11.49 7.23 9.37
C LYS A 111 -11.16 7.46 10.84
N THR A 112 -11.08 6.40 11.64
CA THR A 112 -10.77 6.48 13.07
C THR A 112 -9.36 6.98 13.29
N LEU A 113 -8.36 6.33 12.66
CA LEU A 113 -6.95 6.67 12.87
C LEU A 113 -6.59 8.07 12.35
N SER A 114 -7.15 8.50 11.21
CA SER A 114 -6.94 9.86 10.69
C SER A 114 -7.55 10.94 11.61
N GLY A 115 -8.66 10.63 12.27
CA GLY A 115 -9.36 11.55 13.19
C GLY A 115 -8.79 11.61 14.61
N LEU A 116 -7.81 10.75 14.93
CA LEU A 116 -7.02 10.83 16.16
C LEU A 116 -5.73 11.66 15.98
N ASN A 117 -5.41 12.02 14.74
CA ASN A 117 -4.14 12.63 14.34
C ASN A 117 -4.20 14.17 14.33
N ASN A 118 -4.98 14.74 15.24
CA ASN A 118 -5.41 16.15 15.18
C ASN A 118 -4.32 17.09 15.70
N SER A 119 -3.28 16.56 16.37
CA SER A 119 -2.03 17.26 16.64
C SER A 119 -1.19 17.29 15.36
N GLN A 120 -1.50 18.23 14.46
CA GLN A 120 -0.76 18.47 13.20
C GLN A 120 0.74 18.80 13.39
N THR A 121 1.21 18.86 14.63
CA THR A 121 2.57 19.19 15.06
C THR A 121 3.41 17.98 15.47
N GLU A 122 2.83 16.78 15.60
CA GLU A 122 3.61 15.58 15.96
C GLU A 122 4.50 15.14 14.79
N LEU A 123 5.81 15.18 15.03
CA LEU A 123 6.84 14.73 14.11
C LEU A 123 7.24 13.29 14.46
N VAL A 124 7.30 12.44 13.44
CA VAL A 124 7.75 11.05 13.54
C VAL A 124 9.09 10.95 12.84
N GLN A 125 10.11 10.46 13.56
CA GLN A 125 11.41 10.17 12.97
C GLN A 125 11.37 8.81 12.27
N ARG A 126 11.67 8.78 10.97
CA ARG A 126 11.82 7.58 10.15
C ARG A 126 13.23 7.54 9.59
N GLY A 127 14.14 6.91 10.32
CA GLY A 127 15.57 6.94 10.00
C GLY A 127 16.11 8.38 10.03
N ASN A 128 16.66 8.83 8.91
CA ASN A 128 17.21 10.19 8.75
C ASN A 128 16.16 11.23 8.31
N VAL A 129 14.89 10.83 8.15
CA VAL A 129 13.82 11.72 7.69
C VAL A 129 12.82 11.97 8.81
N VAL A 130 12.44 13.23 9.00
CA VAL A 130 11.41 13.64 9.93
C VAL A 130 10.13 13.91 9.14
N VAL A 131 9.06 13.17 9.43
CA VAL A 131 7.77 13.29 8.75
C VAL A 131 6.68 13.72 9.72
N LYS A 132 5.76 14.58 9.27
CA LYS A 132 4.56 14.90 10.06
C LYS A 132 3.68 13.66 10.16
N LYS A 133 3.11 13.41 11.33
CA LYS A 133 2.19 12.28 11.54
C LYS A 133 0.99 12.31 10.58
N SER A 134 0.53 13.48 10.16
CA SER A 134 -0.53 13.64 9.16
C SER A 134 -0.15 13.08 7.78
N ALA A 135 1.13 12.98 7.44
CA ALA A 135 1.59 12.44 6.16
C ALA A 135 1.24 10.95 5.96
N TYR A 136 1.03 10.19 7.05
CA TYR A 136 0.61 8.79 6.99
C TYR A 136 -0.85 8.61 6.53
N PHE A 137 -1.68 9.66 6.62
CA PHE A 137 -3.12 9.57 6.35
C PHE A 137 -3.54 10.56 5.25
N ARG A 138 -3.28 10.20 3.98
CA ARG A 138 -3.62 11.04 2.82
C ARG A 138 -5.08 10.91 2.39
N ARG A 139 -5.45 9.80 1.75
CA ARG A 139 -6.83 9.55 1.25
C ARG A 139 -7.43 8.20 1.62
N GLY A 140 -6.60 7.16 1.76
CA GLY A 140 -7.07 5.82 2.16
C GLY A 140 -8.04 5.16 1.16
N LYS A 141 -7.95 5.52 -0.13
CA LYS A 141 -8.85 5.04 -1.19
C LYS A 141 -8.08 4.27 -2.26
N VAL A 142 -8.66 3.15 -2.71
CA VAL A 142 -8.17 2.39 -3.86
C VAL A 142 -8.49 3.14 -5.14
N GLY A 143 -7.51 3.24 -6.05
CA GLY A 143 -7.71 3.86 -7.37
C GLY A 143 -7.52 5.37 -7.44
N ASP A 144 -6.91 6.00 -6.42
CA ASP A 144 -6.67 7.46 -6.45
C ASP A 144 -5.65 7.87 -7.53
N TRP A 145 -4.87 6.93 -8.08
CA TRP A 145 -3.85 7.16 -9.10
C TRP A 145 -4.36 7.90 -10.34
N VAL A 146 -5.63 7.71 -10.70
CA VAL A 146 -6.25 8.36 -11.87
C VAL A 146 -6.24 9.89 -11.76
N ASN A 147 -6.09 10.42 -10.54
CA ASN A 147 -5.99 11.85 -10.29
C ASN A 147 -4.56 12.38 -10.38
N HIS A 148 -3.55 11.52 -10.48
CA HIS A 148 -2.14 11.88 -10.37
C HIS A 148 -1.31 11.55 -11.60
N ILE A 149 -1.59 10.44 -12.30
CA ILE A 149 -0.85 10.03 -13.50
C ILE A 149 -1.77 9.93 -14.71
N SER A 150 -1.20 10.12 -15.90
CA SER A 150 -1.95 9.99 -17.15
C SER A 150 -2.35 8.53 -17.42
N GLU A 151 -3.37 8.33 -18.25
CA GLU A 151 -3.76 6.98 -18.66
C GLU A 151 -2.63 6.25 -19.40
N GLU A 152 -1.79 6.97 -20.13
CA GLU A 152 -0.64 6.38 -20.84
C GLU A 152 0.38 5.84 -19.84
N MET A 153 0.70 6.59 -18.78
CA MET A 153 1.54 6.11 -17.68
C MET A 153 0.90 4.90 -17.01
N GLY A 154 -0.40 4.96 -16.71
CA GLY A 154 -1.13 3.83 -16.14
C GLY A 154 -1.00 2.56 -16.97
N ARG A 155 -1.23 2.64 -18.29
CA ARG A 155 -1.07 1.51 -19.22
C ARG A 155 0.37 0.99 -19.28
N LYS A 156 1.36 1.88 -19.28
CA LYS A 156 2.78 1.49 -19.27
C LYS A 156 3.15 0.73 -18.01
N LEU A 157 2.64 1.17 -16.86
CA LEU A 157 2.88 0.51 -15.58
C LEU A 157 2.20 -0.86 -15.54
N ASP A 158 0.94 -0.96 -15.99
CA ASP A 158 0.22 -2.23 -16.09
C ASP A 158 1.00 -3.25 -16.90
N TYR A 159 1.45 -2.86 -18.09
CA TYR A 159 2.28 -3.72 -18.95
C TYR A 159 3.59 -4.13 -18.26
N THR A 160 4.26 -3.19 -17.60
CA THR A 160 5.54 -3.46 -16.92
C THR A 160 5.36 -4.51 -15.84
N VAL A 161 4.32 -4.38 -15.02
CA VAL A 161 4.08 -5.33 -13.92
C VAL A 161 3.61 -6.67 -14.45
N GLU A 162 2.71 -6.71 -15.43
CA GLU A 162 2.26 -7.96 -16.05
C GLU A 162 3.45 -8.78 -16.56
N GLU A 163 4.37 -8.13 -17.27
CA GLU A 163 5.59 -8.78 -17.77
C GLU A 163 6.54 -9.20 -16.65
N LYS A 164 6.65 -8.42 -15.57
CA LYS A 164 7.52 -8.75 -14.43
C LYS A 164 6.98 -9.88 -13.55
N LEU A 165 5.67 -9.98 -13.40
CA LEU A 165 5.02 -10.99 -12.58
C LEU A 165 4.64 -12.25 -13.37
N LYS A 166 4.85 -12.25 -14.69
CA LYS A 166 4.50 -13.35 -15.59
C LYS A 166 5.06 -14.67 -15.09
N GLY A 167 4.18 -15.68 -15.03
CA GLY A 167 4.54 -17.03 -14.58
C GLY A 167 4.69 -17.22 -13.07
N SER A 168 4.60 -16.16 -12.26
CA SER A 168 4.68 -16.27 -10.80
C SER A 168 3.39 -16.72 -10.11
N GLY A 169 2.25 -16.59 -10.81
CA GLY A 169 0.92 -16.78 -10.22
C GLY A 169 0.43 -15.60 -9.35
N LEU A 170 1.27 -14.59 -9.10
CA LEU A 170 0.86 -13.37 -8.41
C LEU A 170 0.12 -12.44 -9.38
N VAL A 171 -1.12 -12.10 -9.03
CA VAL A 171 -1.96 -11.15 -9.77
C VAL A 171 -2.62 -10.20 -8.77
N PHE A 172 -2.64 -8.91 -9.13
CA PHE A 172 -3.23 -7.83 -8.35
C PHE A 172 -4.58 -7.36 -8.91
#